data_AF-A0A7Z2QBT5-F1
#
_entry.id   AF-A0A7Z2QBT5-F1
#
_cell.length_a   1.000
_cell.length_b   1.000
_cell.length_c   1.000
_cell.angle_alpha   90.00
_cell.angle_beta   90.00
_cell.angle_gamma   90.00
#
_symmetry.space_group_name_H-M   'P 1'
#
loop_
_entity.id
_entity.type
_entity.pdbx_description
1 polymer ?
#
loop_
_entity_poly.entity_id
_entity_poly.type
_entity_poly.pdbx_seq_one_letter_code
_entity_poly.pdbx_strand_id
1 'polypeptide(L)'
;MNQNLYQLTREYEKFTDECEGQSVPEFVENFIYGSMDYNEENLPKLTEEMGKQAQGQDPDNFKKAFDEMLLYLRDRFVALDPDKEYWPLHYREGVSAFVAMIDGLIVQYFSGLYSVEDLKERTPLFAAIILNGFVGINEYEYDTLSTD
;
A
#
# COMPACT_ATOMS: atom_id res chain seq x y z
N MET A 1 -19.75 -7.24 2.88
CA MET A 1 -18.67 -6.64 3.68
C MET A 1 -19.19 -6.24 5.05
N ASN A 2 -18.53 -6.68 6.12
CA ASN A 2 -18.81 -6.25 7.49
C ASN A 2 -18.54 -4.73 7.65
N GLN A 3 -19.20 -4.07 8.59
CA GLN A 3 -19.04 -2.64 8.90
C GLN A 3 -17.58 -2.27 9.22
N ASN A 4 -16.85 -3.11 9.96
CA ASN A 4 -15.43 -2.86 10.26
C ASN A 4 -14.57 -2.81 8.99
N LEU A 5 -14.70 -3.82 8.13
CA LEU A 5 -13.96 -3.87 6.85
C LEU A 5 -14.35 -2.72 5.93
N TYR A 6 -15.64 -2.38 5.85
CA TYR A 6 -16.09 -1.21 5.09
C TYR A 6 -15.45 0.07 5.61
N GLN A 7 -15.44 0.27 6.93
CA GLN A 7 -14.83 1.46 7.53
C GLN A 7 -13.33 1.51 7.26
N LEU A 8 -12.61 0.39 7.40
CA LEU A 8 -11.17 0.31 7.11
C LEU A 8 -10.88 0.67 5.65
N THR A 9 -11.67 0.15 4.70
CA THR A 9 -11.53 0.50 3.27
C THR A 9 -11.73 2.01 3.06
N ARG A 10 -12.74 2.62 3.66
CA ARG A 10 -12.98 4.07 3.52
C ARG A 10 -11.92 4.93 4.20
N GLU A 11 -11.41 4.48 5.36
CA GLU A 11 -10.31 5.13 6.06
C GLU A 11 -9.03 5.07 5.21
N TYR A 12 -8.78 3.95 4.53
CA TYR A 12 -7.64 3.78 3.61
C TYR A 12 -7.77 4.64 2.34
N GLU A 13 -8.94 4.66 1.70
CA GLU A 13 -9.19 5.53 0.52
C GLU A 13 -8.96 7.00 0.89
N LYS A 14 -9.52 7.44 2.02
CA LYS A 14 -9.33 8.79 2.53
C LYS A 14 -7.85 9.09 2.80
N PHE A 15 -7.15 8.18 3.47
CA PHE A 15 -5.71 8.32 3.71
C PHE A 15 -4.92 8.46 2.41
N THR A 16 -5.26 7.66 1.39
CA THR A 16 -4.63 7.70 0.06
C THR A 16 -4.86 9.05 -0.63
N ASP A 17 -6.07 9.61 -0.52
CA ASP A 17 -6.41 10.94 -1.03
C ASP A 17 -5.66 12.08 -0.30
N GLU A 18 -5.47 11.94 1.01
CA GLU A 18 -4.78 12.92 1.86
C GLU A 18 -3.26 12.89 1.68
N CYS A 19 -2.71 11.81 1.09
CA CYS A 19 -1.31 11.77 0.67
C CYS A 19 -1.08 12.70 -0.52
N GLU A 20 -0.52 13.87 -0.24
CA GLU A 20 -0.15 14.85 -1.26
C GLU A 20 0.93 14.31 -2.21
N GLY A 21 1.02 14.88 -3.41
CA GLY A 21 2.02 14.54 -4.42
C GLY A 21 1.49 14.71 -5.84
N GLN A 22 2.30 15.31 -6.72
CA GLN A 22 1.96 15.50 -8.14
C GLN A 22 2.73 14.53 -9.05
N SER A 23 3.57 13.69 -8.46
CA SER A 23 4.33 12.64 -9.13
C SER A 23 4.36 11.37 -8.27
N VAL A 24 4.67 10.22 -8.88
CA VAL A 24 4.82 8.95 -8.14
C VAL A 24 5.87 9.05 -7.02
N PRO A 25 7.08 9.62 -7.23
CA PRO A 25 8.06 9.72 -6.15
C PRO A 25 7.57 10.52 -4.93
N GLU A 26 6.99 11.70 -5.16
CA GLU A 26 6.45 12.53 -4.08
C GLU A 26 5.32 11.82 -3.34
N PHE A 27 4.40 11.20 -4.09
CA PHE A 27 3.28 10.47 -3.51
C PHE A 27 3.75 9.27 -2.68
N VAL A 28 4.70 8.47 -3.18
CA VAL A 28 5.22 7.31 -2.43
C VAL A 28 5.91 7.74 -1.14
N GLU A 29 6.72 8.81 -1.19
CA GLU A 29 7.38 9.31 0.01
C GLU A 29 6.35 9.75 1.07
N ASN A 30 5.35 10.54 0.68
CA ASN A 30 4.26 10.99 1.56
C ASN A 30 3.39 9.82 2.06
N PHE A 31 3.14 8.84 1.20
CA PHE A 31 2.39 7.64 1.56
C PHE A 31 3.13 6.81 2.61
N ILE A 32 4.45 6.64 2.50
CA ILE A 32 5.26 5.95 3.52
C ILE A 32 5.20 6.73 4.84
N TYR A 33 5.36 8.06 4.80
CA TYR A 33 5.27 8.90 5.99
C TYR A 33 3.93 8.74 6.70
N GLY A 34 2.82 8.90 5.97
CA GLY A 34 1.50 8.82 6.55
C GLY A 34 1.08 7.40 6.92
N SER A 35 1.65 6.36 6.28
CA SER A 35 1.40 4.96 6.65
C SER A 35 1.85 4.66 8.08
N MET A 36 2.89 5.32 8.59
CA MET A 36 3.33 5.14 9.97
C MET A 36 2.25 5.60 10.96
N ASP A 37 1.72 6.81 10.73
CA ASP A 37 0.70 7.40 11.59
C ASP A 37 -0.65 6.65 11.46
N TYR A 38 -1.05 6.32 10.23
CA TYR A 38 -2.26 5.53 9.96
C TYR A 38 -2.23 4.16 10.65
N ASN A 39 -1.10 3.46 10.56
CA ASN A 39 -0.97 2.13 11.17
C ASN A 39 -0.92 2.22 12.69
N GLU A 40 -0.25 3.22 13.27
CA GLU A 40 -0.26 3.40 14.73
C GLU A 40 -1.69 3.58 15.27
N GLU A 41 -2.53 4.35 14.57
CA GLU A 41 -3.92 4.58 14.96
C GLU A 41 -4.83 3.36 14.73
N ASN A 42 -4.64 2.62 13.63
CA ASN A 42 -5.59 1.59 13.18
C ASN A 42 -5.15 0.15 13.43
N LEU A 43 -3.93 -0.08 13.93
CA LEU A 43 -3.39 -1.42 14.18
C LEU A 43 -4.33 -2.34 14.98
N PRO A 44 -4.99 -1.90 16.07
CA PRO A 44 -5.86 -2.78 16.83
C PRO A 44 -7.01 -3.34 15.97
N LYS A 45 -7.63 -2.49 15.14
CA LYS A 45 -8.70 -2.90 14.22
C LYS A 45 -8.16 -3.85 13.14
N LEU A 46 -7.01 -3.51 12.54
CA LEU A 46 -6.37 -4.35 11.51
C LEU A 46 -6.02 -5.73 12.07
N THR A 47 -5.45 -5.79 13.27
CA THR A 47 -5.08 -7.04 13.96
C THR A 47 -6.31 -7.89 14.28
N GLU A 48 -7.42 -7.25 14.70
CA GLU A 48 -8.67 -7.95 14.94
C GLU A 48 -9.22 -8.61 13.67
N GLU A 49 -9.31 -7.87 12.56
CA GLU A 49 -9.83 -8.39 11.29
C GLU A 49 -8.90 -9.45 10.68
N MET A 50 -7.57 -9.27 10.76
CA MET A 50 -6.60 -10.30 10.37
C MET A 50 -6.73 -11.56 11.24
N GLY A 51 -6.98 -11.42 12.53
CA GLY A 51 -7.20 -12.55 13.44
C GLY A 51 -8.46 -13.34 13.10
N LYS A 52 -9.56 -12.65 12.74
CA LYS A 52 -10.79 -13.29 12.25
C LYS A 52 -10.53 -14.07 10.96
N GLN A 53 -9.83 -13.45 10.00
CA GLN A 53 -9.45 -14.09 8.74
C GLN A 53 -8.60 -15.35 8.98
N ALA A 54 -7.62 -15.29 9.88
CA ALA A 54 -6.73 -16.42 10.20
C ALA A 54 -7.49 -17.62 10.80
N GLN A 55 -8.64 -17.35 11.43
CA GLN A 55 -9.56 -18.38 11.95
C GLN A 55 -10.57 -18.86 10.89
N GLY A 56 -10.44 -18.41 9.64
CA GLY A 56 -11.35 -18.74 8.54
C GLY A 56 -12.68 -18.00 8.59
N GLN A 57 -12.78 -16.91 9.36
CA GLN A 57 -14.01 -16.12 9.44
C GLN A 57 -14.06 -15.11 8.30
N ASP A 58 -15.10 -15.22 7.47
CA ASP A 58 -15.43 -14.29 6.38
C ASP A 58 -14.26 -13.96 5.40
N PRO A 59 -13.54 -14.98 4.89
CA PRO A 59 -12.34 -14.77 4.06
C PRO A 59 -12.64 -14.03 2.75
N ASP A 60 -13.86 -14.19 2.21
CA ASP A 60 -14.26 -13.56 0.95
C ASP A 60 -14.46 -12.05 1.11
N ASN A 61 -15.09 -11.59 2.19
CA ASN A 61 -15.23 -10.14 2.44
C ASN A 61 -13.88 -9.50 2.79
N PHE A 62 -13.01 -10.20 3.52
CA PHE A 62 -11.65 -9.70 3.79
C PHE A 62 -10.87 -9.53 2.48
N LYS A 63 -10.87 -10.58 1.63
CA LYS A 63 -10.24 -10.52 0.31
C LYS A 63 -10.79 -9.36 -0.50
N LYS A 64 -12.11 -9.21 -0.55
CA LYS A 64 -12.78 -8.13 -1.31
C LYS A 64 -12.37 -6.74 -0.81
N ALA A 65 -12.36 -6.53 0.50
CA ALA A 65 -11.96 -5.25 1.09
C ALA A 65 -10.51 -4.88 0.71
N PHE A 66 -9.61 -5.86 0.79
CA PHE A 66 -8.21 -5.68 0.41
C PHE A 66 -8.06 -5.40 -1.08
N ASP A 67 -8.81 -6.10 -1.92
CA ASP A 67 -8.84 -5.88 -3.36
C ASP A 67 -9.28 -4.46 -3.73
N GLU A 68 -10.35 -3.96 -3.10
CA GLU A 68 -10.85 -2.59 -3.30
C GLU A 68 -9.78 -1.55 -2.93
N MET A 69 -9.07 -1.73 -1.82
CA MET A 69 -7.97 -0.84 -1.42
C MET A 69 -6.80 -0.84 -2.41
N LEU A 70 -6.40 -2.02 -2.92
CA LEU A 70 -5.34 -2.12 -3.92
C LEU A 70 -5.72 -1.46 -5.25
N LEU A 71 -6.96 -1.68 -5.72
CA LEU A 71 -7.43 -1.08 -6.97
C LEU A 71 -7.52 0.44 -6.87
N TYR A 72 -7.92 0.96 -5.69
CA TYR A 72 -7.95 2.39 -5.45
C TYR A 72 -6.55 3.02 -5.51
N LEU A 73 -5.58 2.39 -4.84
CA LEU A 73 -4.18 2.84 -4.86
C LEU A 73 -3.57 2.73 -6.27
N ARG A 74 -3.90 1.69 -7.03
CA ARG A 74 -3.52 1.55 -8.44
C ARG A 74 -4.02 2.72 -9.27
N ASP A 75 -5.30 3.07 -9.15
CA ASP A 75 -5.90 4.16 -9.92
C ASP A 75 -5.21 5.49 -9.62
N ARG A 76 -4.76 5.68 -8.37
CA ARG A 76 -3.93 6.82 -7.97
C ARG A 76 -2.56 6.81 -8.67
N PHE A 77 -1.87 5.68 -8.71
CA PHE A 77 -0.59 5.57 -9.44
C PHE A 77 -0.75 5.84 -10.94
N VAL A 78 -1.77 5.26 -11.58
CA VAL A 78 -2.06 5.47 -13.01
C VAL A 78 -2.27 6.96 -13.31
N ALA A 79 -2.94 7.70 -12.42
CA ALA A 79 -3.15 9.13 -12.59
C ALA A 79 -1.85 9.96 -12.44
N LEU A 80 -0.89 9.48 -11.65
CA LEU A 80 0.38 10.18 -11.37
C LEU A 80 1.52 9.81 -12.33
N ASP A 81 1.39 8.73 -13.09
CA ASP A 81 2.42 8.20 -13.99
C ASP A 81 1.93 8.05 -15.44
N PRO A 82 1.59 9.15 -16.12
CA PRO A 82 1.10 9.10 -17.51
C PRO A 82 2.13 8.52 -18.49
N ASP A 83 3.42 8.69 -18.19
CA ASP A 83 4.53 8.22 -19.02
C ASP A 83 4.92 6.75 -18.74
N LYS A 84 4.26 6.10 -17.76
CA LYS A 84 4.47 4.71 -17.36
C LYS A 84 5.92 4.40 -16.93
N GLU A 85 6.59 5.34 -16.26
CA GLU A 85 7.93 5.12 -15.71
C GLU A 85 7.94 4.00 -14.64
N TYR A 86 6.83 3.89 -13.91
CA TYR A 86 6.56 2.91 -12.86
C TYR A 86 5.42 1.97 -13.27
N TRP A 87 5.42 1.55 -14.54
CA TRP A 87 4.36 0.75 -15.16
C TRP A 87 3.80 -0.41 -14.32
N PRO A 88 4.59 -1.21 -13.56
CA PRO A 88 4.01 -2.29 -12.76
C PRO A 88 2.99 -1.81 -11.71
N LEU A 89 3.12 -0.58 -11.19
CA LEU A 89 2.18 0.02 -10.25
C LEU A 89 0.80 0.30 -10.88
N HIS A 90 0.66 0.15 -12.20
CA HIS A 90 -0.62 0.23 -12.90
C HIS A 90 -1.41 -1.08 -12.83
N TYR A 91 -0.87 -2.11 -12.17
CA TYR A 91 -1.48 -3.43 -12.06
C TYR A 91 -1.62 -3.83 -10.60
N ARG A 92 -2.59 -4.70 -10.37
CA ARG A 92 -2.94 -5.22 -9.05
C ARG A 92 -1.74 -5.88 -8.36
N GLU A 93 -0.95 -6.67 -9.10
CA GLU A 93 0.22 -7.35 -8.59
C GLU A 93 1.33 -6.38 -8.17
N GLY A 94 1.58 -5.33 -8.96
CA GLY A 94 2.59 -4.33 -8.63
C GLY A 94 2.22 -3.50 -7.41
N VAL A 95 0.94 -3.10 -7.29
CA VAL A 95 0.46 -2.39 -6.10
C VAL A 95 0.43 -3.29 -4.88
N SER A 96 0.07 -4.57 -5.04
CA SER A 96 0.19 -5.56 -3.96
C SER A 96 1.63 -5.72 -3.47
N ALA A 97 2.59 -5.80 -4.41
CA ALA A 97 4.02 -5.85 -4.07
C ALA A 97 4.50 -4.58 -3.37
N PHE A 98 4.05 -3.41 -3.81
CA PHE A 98 4.32 -2.12 -3.17
C PHE A 98 3.81 -2.11 -1.72
N VAL A 99 2.54 -2.44 -1.50
CA VAL A 99 1.93 -2.48 -0.16
C VAL A 99 2.66 -3.49 0.74
N ALA A 100 3.05 -4.65 0.22
CA ALA A 100 3.82 -5.64 0.99
C ALA A 100 5.18 -5.10 1.49
N MET A 101 5.84 -4.22 0.72
CA MET A 101 7.06 -3.56 1.17
C MET A 101 6.78 -2.58 2.32
N ILE A 102 5.66 -1.84 2.26
CA ILE A 102 5.22 -0.94 3.33
C ILE A 102 4.86 -1.74 4.59
N ASP A 103 4.08 -2.80 4.46
CA ASP A 103 3.73 -3.71 5.56
C ASP A 103 4.99 -4.26 6.24
N GLY A 104 6.03 -4.56 5.46
CA GLY A 104 7.34 -4.97 5.97
C GLY A 104 8.03 -3.89 6.83
N LEU A 105 7.86 -2.60 6.52
CA LEU A 105 8.37 -1.50 7.37
C LEU A 105 7.59 -1.41 8.68
N ILE A 106 6.27 -1.57 8.60
CA ILE A 106 5.37 -1.57 9.76
C ILE A 106 5.68 -2.75 10.71
N VAL A 107 5.93 -3.95 10.17
CA VAL A 107 6.37 -5.10 10.98
C VAL A 107 7.70 -4.82 11.69
N GLN A 108 8.64 -4.12 11.03
CA GLN A 108 9.90 -3.76 11.66
C GLN A 108 9.70 -2.79 12.83
N TYR A 109 8.80 -1.81 12.70
CA TYR A 109 8.36 -0.98 13.82
C TYR A 109 7.82 -1.83 14.98
N PHE A 110 6.86 -2.73 14.70
CA PHE A 110 6.27 -3.57 15.76
C PHE A 110 7.25 -4.52 16.43
N SER A 111 8.27 -4.97 15.71
CA SER A 111 9.33 -5.80 16.28
C SER A 111 10.27 -5.02 17.20
N GLY A 112 10.16 -3.69 17.24
CA GLY A 112 11.06 -2.79 17.96
C GLY A 112 12.42 -2.61 17.28
N LEU A 113 12.54 -3.01 16.01
CA LEU A 113 13.78 -2.84 15.24
C LEU A 113 14.04 -1.36 14.90
N TYR A 114 12.96 -0.61 14.66
CA TYR A 114 12.97 0.82 14.42
C TYR A 114 11.91 1.51 15.27
N SER A 115 12.16 2.74 15.71
CA SER A 115 11.08 3.63 16.17
C SER A 115 10.33 4.25 14.98
N VAL A 116 9.21 4.93 15.24
CA VAL A 116 8.52 5.73 14.23
C VAL A 116 9.45 6.82 13.69
N GLU A 117 10.23 7.49 14.55
CA GLU A 117 11.20 8.50 14.15
C GLU A 117 12.30 7.92 13.25
N ASP A 118 12.85 6.76 13.59
CA ASP A 118 13.84 6.08 12.75
C ASP A 118 13.29 5.80 11.34
N LEU A 119 12.04 5.34 11.25
CA LEU A 119 11.39 5.09 9.95
C LEU A 119 11.16 6.38 9.19
N LYS A 120 10.67 7.43 9.86
CA LYS A 120 10.46 8.77 9.27
C LYS A 120 11.76 9.39 8.74
N GLU A 121 12.88 9.26 9.46
CA GLU A 121 14.19 9.75 9.01
C GLU A 121 14.70 8.99 7.79
N ARG A 122 14.32 7.70 7.65
CA ARG A 122 14.77 6.82 6.57
C ARG A 122 13.79 6.76 5.39
N THR A 123 12.60 7.34 5.51
CA THR A 123 11.58 7.35 4.46
C THR A 123 12.12 7.72 3.07
N PRO A 124 12.98 8.76 2.90
CA PRO A 124 13.50 9.08 1.57
C PRO A 124 14.33 7.94 0.94
N LEU A 125 15.10 7.22 1.77
CA LEU A 125 15.86 6.04 1.33
C LEU A 125 14.94 4.88 0.98
N PHE A 126 13.93 4.60 1.82
CA PHE A 126 13.00 3.50 1.56
C PHE A 126 12.14 3.76 0.32
N ALA A 127 11.66 4.99 0.13
CA ALA A 127 10.97 5.41 -1.08
C ALA A 127 11.83 5.15 -2.33
N ALA A 128 13.10 5.57 -2.30
CA ALA A 128 14.02 5.33 -3.41
C ALA A 128 14.27 3.83 -3.66
N ILE A 129 14.45 3.01 -2.62
CA ILE A 129 14.64 1.56 -2.76
C ILE A 129 13.41 0.91 -3.40
N ILE A 130 12.22 1.24 -2.89
CA ILE A 130 10.95 0.70 -3.38
C ILE A 130 10.76 1.06 -4.85
N LEU A 131 10.88 2.35 -5.19
CA LEU A 131 10.66 2.85 -6.55
C LEU A 131 11.66 2.26 -7.56
N ASN A 132 12.93 2.12 -7.19
CA ASN A 132 13.93 1.47 -8.04
C ASN A 132 13.59 0.00 -8.35
N GLY A 133 12.79 -0.67 -7.52
CA GLY A 133 12.28 -2.01 -7.80
C GLY A 133 11.24 -2.08 -8.90
N PHE A 134 10.64 -0.95 -9.27
CA PHE A 134 9.59 -0.84 -10.29
C PHE A 134 10.07 -0.18 -11.59
N VAL A 135 11.12 0.64 -11.52
CA VAL A 135 11.70 1.31 -12.70
C VAL A 135 12.32 0.31 -13.67
N GLY A 136 12.12 0.55 -14.97
CA GLY A 136 12.73 -0.22 -16.06
C GLY A 136 11.95 -1.49 -16.44
N ILE A 137 10.99 -1.91 -15.63
CA ILE A 137 10.03 -2.96 -15.99
C ILE A 137 8.97 -2.34 -16.89
N ASN A 138 8.78 -2.90 -18.09
CA ASN A 138 7.87 -2.33 -19.09
C ASN A 138 6.86 -3.35 -19.63
N GLU A 139 5.84 -2.81 -20.29
CA GLU A 139 4.68 -3.56 -20.77
C GLU A 139 4.98 -4.62 -21.83
N TYR A 140 6.16 -4.56 -22.44
CA TYR A 140 6.57 -5.46 -23.51
C TYR A 140 7.35 -6.67 -23.00
N GLU A 141 7.70 -6.70 -21.71
CA GLU A 141 8.49 -7.79 -21.11
C GLU A 141 7.63 -8.85 -20.42
N TYR A 142 6.35 -8.55 -20.15
CA TYR A 142 5.47 -9.41 -19.36
C TYR A 142 4.05 -9.51 -19.96
N ASP A 143 3.86 -10.46 -20.88
CA ASP A 143 2.56 -10.80 -21.52
C ASP A 143 1.48 -11.36 -20.56
N THR A 144 1.74 -11.39 -19.24
CA THR A 144 0.96 -12.21 -18.27
C THR A 144 0.37 -11.45 -17.09
N LEU A 145 0.52 -10.12 -17.01
CA LEU A 145 -0.05 -9.36 -15.90
C LEU A 145 -1.56 -9.12 -16.12
N SER A 146 -2.37 -9.60 -15.17
CA SER A 146 -3.83 -9.47 -15.20
C SER A 146 -4.24 -8.03 -14.92
N THR A 147 -5.15 -7.48 -15.74
CA THR A 147 -5.84 -6.21 -15.43
C THR A 147 -7.05 -6.42 -14.52
N ASP A 148 -7.43 -7.67 -14.29
CA ASP A 148 -8.60 -8.13 -13.56
C ASP A 148 -8.24 -8.55 -12.13
#